data_AF-A0A8C8XG57-F1
#
_entry.id   AF-A0A8C8XG57-F1
#
_cell.length_a   1.000
_cell.length_b   1.000
_cell.length_c   1.000
_cell.angle_alpha   90.00
_cell.angle_beta   90.00
_cell.angle_gamma   90.00
#
_symmetry.space_group_name_H-M   'P 1'
#
loop_
_entity.id
_entity.type
_entity.pdbx_description
1 polymer ?
#
loop_
_entity_poly.entity_id
_entity_poly.type
_entity_poly.pdbx_seq_one_letter_code
_entity_poly.pdbx_strand_id
1 'polypeptide(L)'
;MPRPRKRLAGSAGSDNKGPAGKRTKTKNPVGASAQVVNSSPQKTSASKTCGKYLSSYWLMKSEAESRLEKGVDVKFSIEDLKAQPKQTACWDGVRNYQARNFLRAMKLEQEAFFYHSNCKEPGIAGLVKIVKEAYPDHTQFEKNNPHYDPSSKEDNPKWSMRSSILF
;
A
#
# COMPACT_ATOMS: atom_id res chain seq x y z
N MET A 1 -3.80 22.31 -36.41
CA MET A 1 -2.85 21.30 -36.94
C MET A 1 -1.92 21.96 -37.95
N PRO A 2 -0.62 22.02 -37.65
CA PRO A 2 0.40 21.66 -38.63
C PRO A 2 1.31 20.53 -38.10
N ARG A 3 1.80 19.69 -39.03
CA ARG A 3 2.46 18.38 -38.85
C ARG A 3 3.86 18.43 -38.20
N PRO A 4 4.37 17.30 -37.68
CA PRO A 4 5.65 17.21 -36.95
C PRO A 4 6.86 17.12 -37.88
N ARG A 5 8.04 17.56 -37.41
CA ARG A 5 9.33 17.35 -38.11
C ARG A 5 10.25 16.40 -37.32
N LYS A 6 10.76 15.42 -38.08
CA LYS A 6 11.63 14.29 -37.74
C LYS A 6 13.02 14.69 -37.20
N ARG A 7 13.57 13.85 -36.32
CA ARG A 7 15.00 13.76 -35.92
C ARG A 7 15.92 13.41 -37.09
N LEU A 8 17.18 13.85 -37.03
CA LEU A 8 18.37 13.13 -37.50
C LEU A 8 19.58 13.44 -36.58
N ALA A 9 20.53 12.50 -36.58
CA ALA A 9 21.54 12.22 -35.54
C ALA A 9 22.94 12.81 -35.82
N GLY A 10 23.80 12.80 -34.80
CA GLY A 10 25.24 13.10 -34.87
C GLY A 10 26.03 12.52 -33.68
N SER A 11 26.65 11.36 -33.90
CA SER A 11 27.81 10.70 -33.24
C SER A 11 28.98 11.65 -32.94
N ALA A 12 30.02 11.43 -32.12
CA ALA A 12 30.48 10.50 -31.07
C ALA A 12 31.82 11.11 -30.53
N GLY A 13 32.30 10.68 -29.36
CA GLY A 13 33.66 11.01 -28.91
C GLY A 13 33.94 10.64 -27.44
N SER A 14 34.47 9.43 -27.24
CA SER A 14 35.12 8.96 -26.01
C SER A 14 36.56 9.48 -25.92
N ASP A 15 37.11 9.66 -24.71
CA ASP A 15 38.42 9.09 -24.35
C ASP A 15 38.80 9.25 -22.86
N ASN A 16 39.48 8.21 -22.37
CA ASN A 16 39.96 7.94 -21.00
C ASN A 16 41.24 8.71 -20.62
N LYS A 17 41.46 8.92 -19.30
CA LYS A 17 42.60 8.40 -18.47
C LYS A 17 42.92 9.27 -17.23
N GLY A 18 43.07 8.62 -16.07
CA GLY A 18 43.74 9.16 -14.85
C GLY A 18 45.28 9.15 -14.96
N PRO A 19 46.06 9.65 -13.97
CA PRO A 19 46.59 8.82 -12.84
C PRO A 19 46.78 9.63 -11.50
N ALA A 20 46.70 9.06 -10.28
CA ALA A 20 47.66 8.30 -9.42
C ALA A 20 48.74 9.09 -8.60
N GLY A 21 48.83 8.80 -7.28
CA GLY A 21 49.98 9.04 -6.35
C GLY A 21 49.74 10.10 -5.26
N LYS A 22 50.13 10.02 -3.98
CA LYS A 22 51.07 9.16 -3.19
C LYS A 22 50.73 9.23 -1.68
N ARG A 23 51.21 8.22 -0.94
CA ARG A 23 51.07 7.95 0.51
C ARG A 23 52.26 8.55 1.30
N THR A 24 52.05 9.02 2.54
CA THR A 24 53.11 9.24 3.53
C THR A 24 52.68 8.82 4.95
N LYS A 25 53.57 8.07 5.61
CA LYS A 25 53.59 7.60 7.01
C LYS A 25 54.14 8.78 7.86
N THR A 26 53.84 9.00 9.15
CA THR A 26 54.48 8.35 10.32
C THR A 26 54.11 9.08 11.64
N LYS A 27 54.07 8.31 12.75
CA LYS A 27 54.47 8.62 14.17
C LYS A 27 53.45 9.23 15.17
N ASN A 28 53.19 8.43 16.22
CA ASN A 28 52.63 8.81 17.53
C ASN A 28 53.68 9.54 18.41
N PRO A 29 53.25 10.22 19.49
CA PRO A 29 53.59 9.75 20.86
C PRO A 29 52.38 9.78 21.85
N VAL A 30 52.23 8.78 22.75
CA VAL A 30 52.48 8.84 24.22
C VAL A 30 51.76 10.01 24.90
N GLY A 31 50.90 9.91 25.91
CA GLY A 31 50.40 8.85 26.80
C GLY A 31 49.74 9.55 28.01
N ALA A 32 48.75 8.95 28.68
CA ALA A 32 48.44 9.13 30.12
C ALA A 32 47.15 8.40 30.50
N SER A 33 47.21 7.71 31.63
CA SER A 33 46.20 6.85 32.24
C SER A 33 45.25 7.66 33.12
N ALA A 34 43.95 7.33 33.12
CA ALA A 34 43.06 7.59 34.24
C ALA A 34 41.98 6.51 34.30
N GLN A 35 41.95 5.79 35.42
CA GLN A 35 41.02 4.72 35.74
C GLN A 35 39.59 5.24 35.90
N VAL A 36 38.61 4.54 35.34
CA VAL A 36 37.21 4.64 35.78
C VAL A 36 36.63 3.24 35.93
N VAL A 37 36.52 2.88 37.20
CA VAL A 37 35.67 1.90 37.89
C VAL A 37 34.65 1.15 37.01
N ASN A 38 34.83 -0.18 36.98
CA ASN A 38 33.83 -1.14 36.51
C ASN A 38 32.62 -1.16 37.45
N SER A 39 31.60 -0.39 37.13
CA SER A 39 30.29 -0.49 37.75
C SER A 39 29.41 -1.38 36.87
N SER A 40 29.29 -2.65 37.26
CA SER A 40 28.31 -3.58 36.69
C SER A 40 26.91 -2.94 36.66
N PRO A 41 26.28 -2.78 35.50
CA PRO A 41 24.87 -2.47 35.46
C PRO A 41 24.12 -3.72 35.91
N GLN A 42 23.48 -3.58 37.06
CA GLN A 42 22.51 -4.51 37.60
C GLN A 42 21.60 -5.03 36.47
N LYS A 43 21.42 -6.35 36.46
CA LYS A 43 20.44 -7.04 35.62
C LYS A 43 19.06 -6.54 36.04
N THR A 44 18.63 -5.43 35.48
CA THR A 44 17.22 -5.05 35.46
C THR A 44 16.52 -6.16 34.70
N SER A 45 15.65 -6.89 35.39
CA SER A 45 14.68 -7.76 34.73
C SER A 45 13.72 -6.85 33.97
N ALA A 46 14.14 -6.44 32.77
CA ALA A 46 13.28 -5.76 31.82
C ALA A 46 12.06 -6.65 31.61
N SER A 47 10.92 -6.16 32.08
CA SER A 47 9.62 -6.76 31.94
C SER A 47 9.42 -7.21 30.49
N LYS A 48 9.33 -8.54 30.31
CA LYS A 48 8.92 -9.15 29.05
C LYS A 48 7.45 -8.85 28.79
N THR A 49 7.15 -7.69 28.18
CA THR A 49 5.89 -7.49 27.47
C THR A 49 5.99 -6.31 26.50
N CYS A 50 6.57 -6.55 25.33
CA CYS A 50 6.23 -5.78 24.13
C CYS A 50 6.53 -6.68 22.92
N GLY A 51 5.56 -7.50 22.53
CA GLY A 51 5.78 -8.51 21.51
C GLY A 51 4.52 -9.23 21.07
N LYS A 52 3.36 -8.56 21.11
CA LYS A 52 2.11 -9.12 20.57
C LYS A 52 1.36 -8.04 19.80
N TYR A 53 1.40 -8.24 18.47
CA TYR A 53 0.67 -7.56 17.38
C TYR A 53 1.27 -6.26 16.84
N LEU A 54 2.27 -6.39 15.95
CA LEU A 54 2.42 -5.43 14.85
C LEU A 54 1.28 -5.69 13.85
N SER A 55 0.12 -5.08 14.08
CA SER A 55 -0.98 -5.09 13.13
C SER A 55 -0.65 -4.16 11.97
N SER A 56 -0.88 -4.63 10.73
CA SER A 56 -0.85 -3.75 9.56
C SER A 56 -2.11 -2.89 9.54
N TYR A 57 -1.95 -1.62 9.18
CA TYR A 57 -3.03 -0.68 8.95
C TYR A 57 -3.12 -0.37 7.46
N TRP A 58 -4.32 -0.06 7.00
CA TRP A 58 -4.60 0.12 5.58
C TRP A 58 -5.36 1.41 5.30
N LEU A 59 -5.43 1.77 4.02
CA LEU A 59 -6.31 2.84 3.53
C LEU A 59 -7.00 2.32 2.27
N MET A 60 -8.32 2.44 2.23
CA MET A 60 -9.17 1.92 1.16
C MET A 60 -9.98 3.08 0.56
N LYS A 61 -9.91 3.24 -0.76
CA LYS A 61 -10.54 4.37 -1.48
C LYS A 61 -11.86 3.97 -2.09
N SER A 62 -12.88 4.78 -1.87
CA SER A 62 -14.21 4.64 -2.47
C SER A 62 -14.74 5.99 -2.92
N GLU A 63 -15.62 6.01 -3.91
CA GLU A 63 -16.18 7.23 -4.48
C GLU A 63 -17.47 7.63 -3.75
N ALA A 64 -17.48 8.82 -3.13
CA ALA A 64 -18.63 9.28 -2.36
C ALA A 64 -19.73 9.92 -3.22
N GLU A 65 -19.36 10.45 -4.38
CA GLU A 65 -20.27 11.09 -5.33
C GLU A 65 -20.63 10.15 -6.49
N SER A 66 -21.77 10.41 -7.12
CA SER A 66 -22.25 9.60 -8.25
C SER A 66 -21.33 9.73 -9.46
N ARG A 67 -20.92 8.59 -10.01
CA ARG A 67 -20.18 8.52 -11.26
C ARG A 67 -20.52 7.24 -11.98
N LEU A 68 -20.87 7.36 -13.25
CA LEU A 68 -21.21 6.22 -14.08
C LEU A 68 -19.95 5.58 -14.68
N GLU A 69 -19.77 4.29 -14.46
CA GLU A 69 -18.86 3.44 -15.22
C GLU A 69 -19.68 2.43 -16.02
N LYS A 70 -19.49 2.40 -17.34
CA LYS A 70 -20.24 1.52 -18.25
C LYS A 70 -21.77 1.56 -18.03
N GLY A 71 -22.30 2.72 -17.62
CA GLY A 71 -23.74 2.92 -17.37
C GLY A 71 -24.23 2.52 -15.97
N VAL A 72 -23.35 2.10 -15.06
CA VAL A 72 -23.68 1.76 -13.68
C VAL A 72 -23.01 2.76 -12.74
N ASP A 73 -23.73 3.21 -11.71
CA ASP A 73 -23.18 4.10 -10.69
C ASP A 73 -22.25 3.32 -9.75
N VAL A 74 -21.01 3.79 -9.59
CA VAL A 74 -20.00 3.19 -8.69
C VAL A 74 -19.91 3.91 -7.34
N LYS A 75 -20.84 4.81 -7.05
CA LYS A 75 -20.94 5.51 -5.77
C LYS A 75 -21.04 4.55 -4.60
N PHE A 76 -20.15 4.71 -3.63
CA PHE A 76 -20.23 4.06 -2.34
C PHE A 76 -19.54 4.91 -1.26
N SER A 77 -20.33 5.68 -0.50
CA SER A 77 -19.86 6.52 0.59
C SER A 77 -19.81 5.77 1.92
N ILE A 78 -19.28 6.41 2.96
CA ILE A 78 -19.27 5.83 4.32
C ILE A 78 -20.68 5.76 4.91
N GLU A 79 -21.56 6.68 4.50
CA GLU A 79 -22.97 6.66 4.91
C GLU A 79 -23.72 5.49 4.25
N ASP A 80 -23.36 5.16 3.01
CA ASP A 80 -23.89 3.96 2.35
C ASP A 80 -23.44 2.69 3.08
N LEU A 81 -22.18 2.63 3.56
CA LEU A 81 -21.71 1.54 4.42
C LEU A 81 -22.48 1.46 5.75
N LYS A 82 -22.75 2.59 6.41
CA LYS A 82 -23.56 2.65 7.64
C LYS A 82 -24.98 2.11 7.43
N ALA A 83 -25.54 2.32 6.24
CA ALA A 83 -26.88 1.87 5.89
C ALA A 83 -26.94 0.36 5.55
N GLN A 84 -25.80 -0.29 5.31
CA GLN A 84 -25.77 -1.73 5.02
C GLN A 84 -26.20 -2.57 6.24
N PRO A 85 -26.77 -3.76 6.03
CA PRO A 85 -27.04 -4.71 7.10
C PRO A 85 -25.77 -4.98 7.93
N LYS A 86 -25.87 -4.83 9.25
CA LYS A 86 -24.73 -4.95 10.18
C LYS A 86 -23.56 -4.02 9.83
N GLN A 87 -23.80 -2.93 9.09
CA GLN A 87 -22.79 -1.98 8.64
C GLN A 87 -21.62 -2.65 7.91
N THR A 88 -21.89 -3.78 7.23
CA THR A 88 -20.90 -4.64 6.59
C THR A 88 -21.11 -4.64 5.07
N ALA A 89 -20.04 -4.44 4.31
CA ALA A 89 -20.07 -4.53 2.85
C ALA A 89 -18.88 -5.33 2.31
N CYS A 90 -19.02 -5.86 1.09
CA CYS A 90 -17.88 -6.35 0.32
C CYS A 90 -17.16 -5.17 -0.36
N TRP A 91 -15.84 -5.31 -0.51
CA TRP A 91 -14.97 -4.37 -1.19
C TRP A 91 -14.54 -4.94 -2.54
N ASP A 92 -15.46 -4.91 -3.48
CA ASP A 92 -15.31 -5.41 -4.85
C ASP A 92 -14.64 -4.38 -5.79
N GLY A 93 -14.60 -4.67 -7.08
CA GLY A 93 -14.18 -3.72 -8.12
C GLY A 93 -12.68 -3.43 -8.19
N VAL A 94 -11.85 -4.00 -7.31
CA VAL A 94 -10.39 -3.82 -7.37
C VAL A 94 -9.81 -4.54 -8.59
N ARG A 95 -9.34 -3.76 -9.57
CA ARG A 95 -8.72 -4.24 -10.83
C ARG A 95 -7.26 -3.82 -11.00
N ASN A 96 -6.59 -3.47 -9.90
CA ASN A 96 -5.15 -3.21 -9.86
C ASN A 96 -4.42 -4.38 -9.18
N TYR A 97 -3.40 -4.93 -9.82
CA TYR A 97 -2.68 -6.11 -9.31
C TYR A 97 -1.99 -5.88 -7.96
N GLN A 98 -1.42 -4.69 -7.74
CA GLN A 98 -0.77 -4.36 -6.46
C GLN A 98 -1.81 -4.20 -5.35
N ALA A 99 -2.89 -3.47 -5.61
CA ALA A 99 -4.00 -3.31 -4.67
C ALA A 99 -4.63 -4.67 -4.30
N ARG A 100 -4.83 -5.55 -5.30
CA ARG A 100 -5.29 -6.92 -5.06
C ARG A 100 -4.34 -7.69 -4.14
N ASN A 101 -3.03 -7.58 -4.35
CA ASN A 101 -2.06 -8.25 -3.49
C ASN A 101 -2.10 -7.72 -2.06
N PHE A 102 -2.36 -6.42 -1.87
CA PHE A 102 -2.61 -5.84 -0.54
C PHE A 102 -3.90 -6.38 0.08
N LEU A 103 -5.01 -6.44 -0.66
CA LEU A 103 -6.25 -7.07 -0.18
C LEU A 103 -6.02 -8.50 0.31
N ARG A 104 -5.21 -9.29 -0.42
CA ARG A 104 -4.83 -10.66 -0.04
C ARG A 104 -3.93 -10.73 1.20
N ALA A 105 -3.16 -9.68 1.47
CA ALA A 105 -2.25 -9.60 2.62
C ALA A 105 -2.94 -9.14 3.91
N MET A 106 -4.06 -8.41 3.80
CA MET A 106 -4.87 -8.02 4.96
C MET A 106 -5.26 -9.25 5.80
N LYS A 107 -5.44 -9.07 7.11
CA LYS A 107 -5.86 -10.11 8.08
C LYS A 107 -7.15 -9.73 8.79
N LEU A 108 -7.85 -10.70 9.37
CA LEU A 108 -9.04 -10.42 10.19
C LEU A 108 -8.70 -9.44 11.31
N GLU A 109 -9.66 -8.61 11.69
CA GLU A 109 -9.55 -7.61 12.74
C GLU A 109 -8.52 -6.49 12.50
N GLN A 110 -7.84 -6.46 11.35
CA GLN A 110 -7.03 -5.31 10.95
C GLN A 110 -7.91 -4.12 10.56
N GLU A 111 -7.41 -2.92 10.81
CA GLU A 111 -8.12 -1.67 10.57
C GLU A 111 -7.70 -1.03 9.25
N ALA A 112 -8.63 -0.30 8.63
CA ALA A 112 -8.39 0.49 7.45
C ALA A 112 -9.10 1.84 7.55
N PHE A 113 -8.46 2.89 7.03
CA PHE A 113 -9.13 4.17 6.78
C PHE A 113 -10.03 4.07 5.56
N PHE A 114 -11.29 4.48 5.70
CA PHE A 114 -12.20 4.67 4.57
C PHE A 114 -11.95 6.05 3.97
N TYR A 115 -11.45 6.10 2.74
CA TYR A 115 -11.07 7.33 2.07
C TYR A 115 -12.06 7.66 0.95
N HIS A 116 -12.69 8.82 1.02
CA HIS A 116 -13.50 9.37 -0.07
C HIS A 116 -12.57 9.94 -1.16
N SER A 117 -12.63 9.35 -2.34
CA SER A 117 -11.92 9.82 -3.53
C SER A 117 -12.88 10.37 -4.58
N ASN A 118 -12.35 11.16 -5.51
CA ASN A 118 -13.09 11.65 -6.68
C ASN A 118 -14.40 12.38 -6.34
N CYS A 119 -14.39 13.15 -5.25
CA CYS A 119 -15.48 14.00 -4.79
C CYS A 119 -14.96 15.43 -4.56
N LYS A 120 -15.86 16.38 -4.29
CA LYS A 120 -15.51 17.78 -4.00
C LYS A 120 -14.58 17.91 -2.79
N GLU A 121 -14.80 17.09 -1.77
CA GLU A 121 -14.04 17.08 -0.52
C GLU A 121 -13.38 15.72 -0.29
N PRO A 122 -12.23 15.45 -0.92
CA PRO A 122 -11.54 14.17 -0.77
C PRO A 122 -10.82 14.07 0.59
N GLY A 123 -10.92 12.91 1.25
CA GLY A 123 -10.35 12.76 2.59
C GLY A 123 -10.70 11.45 3.28
N ILE A 124 -10.15 11.24 4.47
CA ILE A 124 -10.52 10.13 5.35
C ILE A 124 -11.89 10.44 5.95
N ALA A 125 -12.88 9.60 5.67
CA ALA A 125 -14.24 9.75 6.16
C ALA A 125 -14.52 8.93 7.42
N GLY A 126 -13.71 7.91 7.71
CA GLY A 126 -13.82 7.12 8.93
C GLY A 126 -12.90 5.90 8.96
N LEU A 127 -13.16 5.00 9.91
CA LEU A 127 -12.42 3.77 10.14
C LEU A 127 -13.32 2.56 9.87
N VAL A 128 -12.74 1.52 9.29
CA VAL A 128 -13.39 0.22 9.10
C VAL A 128 -12.46 -0.89 9.58
N LYS A 129 -13.04 -2.03 9.93
CA LYS A 129 -12.31 -3.22 10.33
C LYS A 129 -12.59 -4.37 9.37
N ILE A 130 -11.60 -5.19 9.09
CA ILE A 130 -11.80 -6.34 8.20
C ILE A 130 -12.47 -7.50 8.95
N VAL A 131 -13.59 -8.00 8.40
CA VAL A 131 -14.40 -9.08 9.01
C VAL A 131 -14.40 -10.39 8.20
N LYS A 132 -13.90 -10.39 6.96
CA LYS A 132 -13.74 -11.60 6.16
C LYS A 132 -12.41 -11.58 5.43
N GLU A 133 -11.75 -12.72 5.28
CA GLU A 133 -10.50 -12.77 4.51
C GLU A 133 -10.69 -12.59 3.01
N ALA A 134 -9.62 -12.48 2.21
CA ALA A 134 -9.77 -12.26 0.77
C ALA A 134 -10.41 -13.48 0.09
N TYR A 135 -11.37 -13.25 -0.79
CA TYR A 135 -12.10 -14.28 -1.54
C TYR A 135 -12.34 -13.82 -2.99
N PRO A 136 -12.72 -14.72 -3.92
CA PRO A 136 -13.00 -14.33 -5.30
C PRO A 136 -14.05 -13.22 -5.38
N ASP A 137 -13.75 -12.19 -6.18
CA ASP A 137 -14.69 -11.11 -6.48
C ASP A 137 -15.73 -11.60 -7.51
N HIS A 138 -17.01 -11.72 -7.14
CA HIS A 138 -18.04 -12.23 -8.05
C HIS A 138 -18.30 -11.30 -9.24
N THR A 139 -18.07 -9.99 -9.07
CA THR A 139 -18.33 -8.96 -10.11
C THR A 139 -17.45 -9.15 -11.34
N GLN A 140 -16.31 -9.85 -11.21
CA GLN A 140 -15.42 -10.12 -12.33
C GLN A 140 -16.04 -11.06 -13.39
N PHE A 141 -17.08 -11.82 -13.04
CA PHE A 141 -17.76 -12.77 -13.94
C PHE A 141 -19.08 -12.23 -14.51
N GLU A 142 -19.60 -11.14 -13.95
CA GLU A 142 -20.88 -10.53 -14.34
C GLU A 142 -20.71 -9.64 -15.58
N LYS A 143 -21.15 -10.09 -16.76
CA LYS A 143 -20.95 -9.38 -18.04
C LYS A 143 -21.45 -7.92 -18.07
N ASN A 144 -22.49 -7.61 -17.29
CA ASN A 144 -23.10 -6.29 -17.24
C ASN A 144 -22.47 -5.40 -16.15
N ASN A 145 -21.56 -5.94 -15.34
CA ASN A 145 -20.89 -5.19 -14.29
C ASN A 145 -19.76 -4.32 -14.87
N PRO A 146 -19.55 -3.09 -14.37
CA PRO A 146 -18.44 -2.24 -14.79
C PRO A 146 -17.08 -2.92 -14.70
N HIS A 147 -16.92 -3.79 -13.70
CA HIS A 147 -15.68 -4.46 -13.37
C HIS A 147 -15.59 -5.89 -13.91
N TYR A 148 -16.43 -6.25 -14.90
CA TYR A 148 -16.31 -7.51 -15.65
C TYR A 148 -14.92 -7.69 -16.26
N ASP A 149 -14.34 -8.89 -16.12
CA ASP A 149 -13.07 -9.26 -16.75
C ASP A 149 -13.23 -10.58 -17.53
N PRO A 150 -13.33 -10.54 -18.88
CA PRO A 150 -13.50 -11.75 -19.70
C PRO A 150 -12.30 -12.69 -19.66
N SER A 151 -11.15 -12.22 -19.17
CA SER A 151 -9.93 -13.02 -19.07
C SER A 151 -9.80 -13.74 -17.73
N SER A 152 -10.69 -13.47 -16.76
CA SER A 152 -10.75 -14.19 -15.49
C SER A 152 -11.55 -15.47 -15.63
N LYS A 153 -11.10 -16.53 -14.95
CA LYS A 153 -11.72 -17.85 -15.00
C LYS A 153 -12.19 -18.25 -13.60
N GLU A 154 -13.29 -18.98 -13.51
CA GLU A 154 -13.88 -19.39 -12.22
C GLU A 154 -13.00 -20.38 -11.44
N ASP A 155 -12.23 -21.22 -12.15
CA ASP A 155 -11.29 -22.18 -11.57
C ASP A 155 -10.08 -21.51 -10.91
N ASN A 156 -9.65 -20.36 -11.44
CA ASN A 156 -8.57 -19.56 -10.88
C ASN A 156 -8.86 -18.04 -11.01
N PRO A 157 -9.72 -17.50 -10.12
CA PRO A 157 -10.16 -16.11 -10.21
C PRO A 157 -9.00 -15.12 -10.06
N LYS A 158 -8.88 -14.20 -11.02
CA LYS A 158 -7.82 -13.19 -11.03
C LYS A 158 -7.96 -12.17 -9.91
N TRP A 159 -9.19 -11.76 -9.64
CA TRP A 159 -9.52 -10.68 -8.71
C TRP A 159 -10.07 -11.21 -7.40
N SER A 160 -9.75 -10.48 -6.34
CA SER A 160 -10.15 -10.81 -4.98
C SER A 160 -10.77 -9.59 -4.34
N MET A 161 -11.79 -9.81 -3.53
CA MET A 161 -12.43 -8.81 -2.68
C MET A 161 -12.35 -9.25 -1.23
N ARG A 162 -12.81 -8.38 -0.32
CA ARG A 162 -12.84 -8.62 1.13
C ARG A 162 -14.12 -8.06 1.73
N SER A 163 -14.48 -8.39 2.97
CA SER A 163 -15.61 -7.73 3.64
C SER A 163 -15.12 -6.94 4.83
N SER A 164 -15.60 -5.70 4.96
CA SER A 164 -15.28 -4.80 6.06
C SER A 164 -16.56 -4.33 6.76
N ILE A 165 -16.41 -3.96 8.02
CA ILE A 165 -17.47 -3.43 8.87
C ILE A 165 -17.09 -2.05 9.39
N LEU A 166 -18.06 -1.16 9.51
CA LEU A 166 -17.92 0.05 10.32
C LEU A 166 -18.03 -0.30 11.81
N PHE A 167 -17.19 0.29 12.67
CA PHE A 167 -17.21 0.05 14.11
C PHE A 167 -17.19 1.35 14.92
#